data_AF-A0A7K6WM00-F1
#
_entry.id   AF-A0A7K6WM00-F1
#
_cell.length_a   1.000
_cell.length_b   1.000
_cell.length_c   1.000
_cell.angle_alpha   90.00
_cell.angle_beta   90.00
_cell.angle_gamma   90.00
#
_symmetry.space_group_name_H-M   'P 1'
#
loop_
_entity.id
_entity.type
_entity.pdbx_description
1 polymer ?
#
loop_
_entity_poly.entity_id
_entity_poly.type
_entity_poly.pdbx_seq_one_letter_code
_entity_poly.pdbx_strand_id
1 'polypeptide(L)' 'NLNCVIRLQAILEIITNETARALDLLVDQATQMQTTILQHCMVLNYLLAEEGGVCGKL' A
#
# COMPACT_ATOMS: atom_id res chain seq x y z
N ASN A 1 -8.72 -39.63 -16.43
CA ASN A 1 -9.40 -38.41 -15.94
C ASN A 1 -8.77 -37.89 -14.64
N LEU A 2 -8.58 -38.71 -13.59
CA LEU A 2 -7.97 -38.32 -12.30
C LEU A 2 -6.59 -37.63 -12.39
N ASN A 3 -5.68 -38.08 -13.26
CA ASN A 3 -4.36 -37.47 -13.44
C ASN A 3 -4.45 -35.99 -13.91
N CYS A 4 -5.41 -35.67 -14.78
CA CYS A 4 -5.63 -34.29 -15.22
C CYS A 4 -6.08 -33.40 -14.05
N VAL A 5 -7.00 -33.91 -13.22
CA VAL A 5 -7.51 -33.19 -12.04
C VAL A 5 -6.40 -32.92 -11.02
N ILE A 6 -5.54 -33.90 -10.72
CA ILE A 6 -4.42 -33.74 -9.79
C ILE A 6 -3.43 -32.67 -10.29
N ARG A 7 -3.11 -32.69 -11.59
CA ARG A 7 -2.22 -31.69 -12.20
C ARG A 7 -2.83 -30.29 -12.16
N LEU A 8 -4.13 -30.17 -12.43
CA LEU A 8 -4.84 -28.89 -12.36
C LEU A 8 -4.86 -28.35 -10.92
N GLN A 9 -5.07 -29.22 -9.93
CA GLN A 9 -5.06 -28.85 -8.51
C GLN A 9 -3.70 -28.27 -8.10
N ALA A 10 -2.60 -28.92 -8.49
CA ALA A 10 -1.25 -28.45 -8.18
C ALA A 10 -0.94 -27.08 -8.82
N ILE A 11 -1.35 -26.88 -10.08
CA ILE A 11 -1.18 -25.60 -10.77
C ILE A 11 -2.01 -24.51 -10.07
N LEU A 12 -3.25 -24.82 -9.69
CA LEU A 12 -4.13 -23.87 -9.00
C LEU A 12 -3.54 -23.46 -7.64
N GLU A 13 -2.97 -24.40 -6.90
CA GLU A 13 -2.32 -24.13 -5.62
C GLU A 13 -1.12 -23.19 -5.78
N ILE A 14 -0.27 -23.42 -6.79
CA ILE A 14 0.87 -22.54 -7.10
C ILE A 14 0.38 -21.13 -7.43
N ILE A 15 -0.55 -21.00 -8.38
CA ILE A 15 -1.06 -19.69 -8.82
C ILE A 15 -1.71 -18.96 -7.64
N THR A 16 -2.49 -19.66 -6.82
CA THR A 16 -3.17 -19.03 -5.67
C THR A 16 -2.17 -18.55 -4.62
N ASN A 17 -1.12 -19.33 -4.34
CA ASN A 17 -0.07 -18.95 -3.39
C ASN A 17 0.74 -17.74 -3.87
N GLU A 18 1.14 -17.74 -5.14
CA GLU A 18 1.88 -16.63 -5.74
C GLU A 18 1.03 -15.36 -5.79
N THR A 19 -0.25 -15.49 -6.14
CA THR A 19 -1.21 -14.37 -6.16
C THR A 19 -1.41 -13.80 -4.77
N ALA A 20 -1.58 -14.63 -3.74
CA ALA A 20 -1.73 -14.17 -2.36
C ALA A 20 -0.49 -13.39 -1.89
N ARG A 21 0.72 -13.90 -2.18
CA ARG A 21 1.97 -13.22 -1.84
C ARG A 21 2.11 -11.88 -2.55
N ALA A 22 1.75 -11.80 -3.82
CA ALA A 22 1.77 -10.55 -4.57
C ALA A 22 0.78 -9.53 -4.00
N LEU A 23 -0.41 -9.98 -3.59
CA LEU A 23 -1.41 -9.14 -2.92
C LEU A 23 -0.89 -8.62 -1.58
N ASP A 24 -0.26 -9.47 -0.75
CA ASP A 24 0.32 -9.04 0.53
C ASP A 24 1.36 -7.92 0.34
N LEU A 25 2.26 -8.07 -0.65
CA LEU A 25 3.25 -7.04 -0.98
C LEU A 25 2.60 -5.73 -1.46
N LEU A 26 1.53 -5.81 -2.25
CA LEU A 26 0.78 -4.63 -2.69
C LEU A 26 0.09 -3.92 -1.52
N VAL A 27 -0.48 -4.68 -0.58
CA VAL A 27 -1.09 -4.14 0.63
C VAL A 27 -0.03 -3.42 1.47
N ASP A 28 1.11 -4.05 1.72
CA ASP A 28 2.22 -3.44 2.46
C ASP A 28 2.68 -2.13 1.82
N GLN A 29 2.86 -2.13 0.50
CA GLN A 29 3.26 -0.93 -0.24
C GLN A 29 2.19 0.17 -0.19
N ALA A 30 0.92 -0.18 -0.33
CA ALA A 30 -0.19 0.76 -0.24
C ALA A 30 -0.27 1.39 1.17
N THR A 31 -0.10 0.59 2.23
CA THR A 31 -0.09 1.06 3.61
C THR A 31 1.09 1.98 3.89
N GLN A 32 2.29 1.66 3.40
CA GLN A 32 3.47 2.51 3.53
C GLN A 32 3.29 3.85 2.80
N MET A 33 2.70 3.82 1.59
CA MET A 33 2.42 5.02 0.82
C MET A 33 1.40 5.91 1.54
N GLN A 34 0.29 5.34 2.02
CA GLN A 34 -0.71 6.08 2.80
C GLN A 34 -0.11 6.71 4.05
N THR A 35 0.71 5.97 4.79
CA THR A 35 1.38 6.46 6.00
C THR A 35 2.30 7.63 5.68
N THR A 36 3.11 7.51 4.64
CA THR A 36 4.03 8.58 4.19
C THR A 36 3.27 9.83 3.77
N ILE A 37 2.18 9.68 3.00
CA ILE A 37 1.33 10.81 2.59
C ILE A 37 0.75 11.51 3.82
N LEU A 38 0.19 10.76 4.76
CA LEU A 38 -0.39 11.33 5.98
C LEU A 38 0.65 12.04 6.82
N GLN A 39 1.86 11.49 6.95
CA GLN A 39 2.98 12.15 7.63
C GLN A 39 3.33 13.49 6.98
N HIS A 40 3.50 13.53 5.66
CA HIS A 40 3.75 14.78 4.95
C HIS A 40 2.62 15.79 5.11
N CYS A 41 1.36 15.35 5.04
CA CYS A 41 0.20 16.21 5.27
C CYS A 41 0.21 16.82 6.68
N MET A 42 0.55 16.04 7.71
CA MET A 42 0.66 16.55 9.08
C MET A 42 1.76 17.60 9.20
N VAL A 43 2.96 17.33 8.67
CA VAL A 43 4.09 18.28 8.69
C VAL A 43 3.73 19.55 7.93
N LEU A 44 3.14 19.43 6.75
CA LEU A 44 2.73 20.59 5.95
C LEU A 44 1.67 21.42 6.68
N ASN A 45 0.67 20.79 7.28
CA ASN A 45 -0.37 21.49 8.05
C ASN A 45 0.23 22.22 9.26
N TYR A 46 1.19 21.60 9.95
CA TYR A 46 1.91 22.23 11.05
C TYR A 46 2.69 23.46 10.55
N LEU A 47 3.48 23.33 9.48
CA LEU A 47 4.24 24.43 8.90
C LEU A 47 3.32 25.56 8.42
N LEU A 48 2.19 25.25 7.78
CA LEU A 48 1.22 26.24 7.34
C LEU A 48 0.55 26.95 8.52
N ALA A 49 0.32 26.27 9.65
CA ALA A 49 -0.21 26.91 10.85
C ALA A 49 0.81 27.83 11.52
N GLU A 50 2.10 27.45 11.51
CA GLU A 50 3.20 28.25 12.08
C GLU A 50 3.56 29.46 11.20
N GLU A 51 3.66 29.25 9.89
CA GLU A 51 4.16 30.26 8.92
C GLU A 51 3.03 30.99 8.17
N GLY A 52 1.80 30.46 8.16
CA GLY A 52 0.67 31.06 7.43
C GLY A 52 0.21 32.41 7.96
N GLY A 53 0.59 32.77 9.20
CA GLY A 53 0.38 34.09 9.78
C GLY A 53 1.49 35.12 9.49
N VAL A 54 2.65 34.68 8.98
CA VAL A 54 3.83 35.55 8.82
C VAL A 54 3.69 36.47 7.60
N CYS A 55 2.85 36.12 6.62
CA CYS A 55 2.49 36.98 5.48
C CYS A 55 1.49 38.12 5.82
N GLY A 56 1.21 38.35 7.11
CA GLY A 56 0.36 39.44 7.62
C GLY A 56 1.07 40.49 8.47
N LYS A 57 2.39 40.38 8.67
CA LYS A 57 3.19 41.43 9.32
C LYS A 57 3.51 42.52 8.29
N LEU A 58 2.63 43.52 8.19
CA LEU A 58 2.99 44.87 7.73
C LEU A 58 3.60 45.66 8.89
#